data_AF-U9W0B3-F1
#
_entry.id   AF-U9W0B3-F1
#
_cell.length_a   1.000
_cell.length_b   1.000
_cell.length_c   1.000
_cell.angle_alpha   90.00
_cell.angle_beta   90.00
_cell.angle_gamma   90.00
#
_symmetry.space_group_name_H-M   'P 1'
#
loop_
_entity.id
_entity.type
_entity.pdbx_description
1 polymer ?
#
loop_
_entity_poly.entity_id
_entity_poly.type
_entity_poly.pdbx_seq_one_letter_code
_entity_poly.pdbx_strand_id
1 'polypeptide(L)'
;MFPKAIYLTVQNGLRSLISTVAMDDLLGNRELNQQLLDITASQVTPLGLRLINLSMRDLMLPGELKKLYAQIVQARQEGLAQLERTRGETAALRNLANAARLTHKNPTLLQLRLLQALEQSTGNTFHIELSRQDTSDQDNSQDNSDDKA
;
A
#
# COMPACT_ATOMS: atom_id res chain seq x y z
N MET A 1 -37.79 -42.00 -3.27
CA MET A 1 -38.15 -40.84 -4.14
C MET A 1 -37.83 -39.50 -3.48
N PHE A 2 -38.16 -39.30 -2.19
CA PHE A 2 -37.90 -38.05 -1.44
C PHE A 2 -36.44 -37.54 -1.37
N PRO A 3 -35.40 -38.39 -1.19
CA PRO A 3 -34.03 -37.90 -1.06
C PRO A 3 -33.53 -37.16 -2.31
N LYS A 4 -33.95 -37.63 -3.49
CA LYS A 4 -33.57 -37.02 -4.77
C LYS A 4 -34.25 -35.67 -4.99
N ALA A 5 -35.50 -35.53 -4.57
CA ALA A 5 -36.22 -34.26 -4.63
C ALA A 5 -35.55 -33.22 -3.72
N ILE A 6 -35.22 -33.60 -2.47
CA ILE A 6 -34.52 -32.71 -1.53
C ILE A 6 -33.15 -32.31 -2.07
N TYR A 7 -32.39 -33.26 -2.64
CA TYR A 7 -31.09 -32.99 -3.24
C TYR A 7 -31.18 -31.93 -4.35
N LEU A 8 -32.16 -32.06 -5.25
CA LEU A 8 -32.37 -31.10 -6.34
C LEU A 8 -32.82 -29.73 -5.83
N THR A 9 -33.70 -29.68 -4.83
CA THR A 9 -34.14 -28.44 -4.19
C THR A 9 -32.97 -27.70 -3.55
N VAL A 10 -32.14 -28.40 -2.77
CA VAL A 10 -30.94 -27.81 -2.16
C VAL A 10 -29.94 -27.35 -3.22
N GLN A 11 -29.74 -28.14 -4.28
CA GLN A 11 -28.85 -27.77 -5.38
C GLN A 11 -29.31 -26.51 -6.12
N ASN A 12 -30.62 -26.36 -6.33
CA ASN A 12 -31.20 -25.18 -6.97
C ASN A 12 -31.13 -23.95 -6.05
N GLY A 13 -31.41 -24.11 -4.75
CA GLY A 13 -31.23 -23.06 -3.75
C GLY A 13 -29.78 -22.56 -3.69
N LEU A 14 -28.81 -23.49 -3.67
CA LEU A 14 -27.39 -23.17 -3.68
C LEU A 14 -26.97 -22.43 -4.96
N ARG A 15 -27.44 -22.88 -6.12
CA ARG A 15 -27.17 -22.18 -7.39
C ARG A 15 -27.71 -20.77 -7.40
N SER A 16 -28.94 -20.57 -6.92
CA SER A 16 -29.57 -19.25 -6.85
C SER A 16 -28.78 -18.32 -5.94
N LEU A 17 -28.33 -18.81 -4.78
CA LEU A 17 -27.54 -18.05 -3.82
C LEU A 17 -26.19 -17.63 -4.42
N ILE A 18 -25.45 -18.57 -5.02
CA ILE A 18 -24.14 -18.28 -5.63
C ILE A 18 -24.26 -17.31 -6.81
N SER A 19 -25.40 -17.29 -7.51
CA SER A 19 -25.62 -16.38 -8.63
C SER A 19 -25.75 -14.91 -8.23
N THR A 20 -26.15 -14.61 -7.00
CA THR A 20 -26.38 -13.23 -6.52
C THR A 20 -25.26 -12.71 -5.63
N VAL A 21 -24.37 -13.59 -5.15
CA VAL A 21 -23.32 -13.26 -4.18
C VAL A 21 -21.99 -13.02 -4.91
N ALA A 22 -21.28 -11.96 -4.52
CA ALA A 22 -19.97 -11.67 -5.07
C ALA A 22 -18.93 -12.70 -4.60
N MET A 23 -17.90 -12.93 -5.41
CA MET A 23 -16.87 -13.93 -5.12
C MET A 23 -16.14 -13.68 -3.79
N ASP A 24 -15.91 -12.41 -3.45
CA ASP A 24 -15.31 -11.99 -2.17
C ASP A 24 -16.17 -12.41 -0.96
N ASP A 25 -17.50 -12.35 -1.08
CA ASP A 25 -18.44 -12.64 0.01
C ASP A 25 -18.59 -14.15 0.25
N LEU A 26 -18.39 -14.97 -0.79
CA LEU A 26 -18.42 -16.43 -0.71
C LEU A 26 -17.32 -17.00 0.20
N LEU A 27 -16.21 -16.26 0.38
CA LEU A 27 -15.05 -16.72 1.14
C LEU A 27 -15.12 -16.36 2.63
N GLY A 28 -15.98 -15.41 3.04
CA GLY A 28 -15.92 -14.80 4.38
C GLY A 28 -17.11 -15.04 5.31
N ASN A 29 -18.30 -15.34 4.79
CA ASN A 29 -19.53 -15.08 5.55
C ASN A 29 -20.27 -16.32 6.06
N ARG A 30 -20.49 -16.38 7.38
CA ARG A 30 -21.44 -17.29 8.03
C ARG A 30 -22.90 -16.97 7.67
N GLU A 31 -23.20 -15.74 7.28
CA GLU A 31 -24.55 -15.28 6.89
C GLU A 31 -25.08 -16.03 5.66
N LEU A 32 -24.19 -16.45 4.75
CA LEU A 32 -24.57 -17.21 3.57
C LEU A 32 -25.18 -18.57 3.93
N ASN A 33 -24.75 -19.19 5.03
CA ASN A 33 -25.34 -20.45 5.49
C ASN A 33 -26.77 -20.24 6.01
N GLN A 34 -27.04 -19.14 6.70
CA GLN A 34 -28.39 -18.81 7.17
C GLN A 34 -29.31 -18.47 5.99
N GLN A 35 -28.85 -17.63 5.06
CA GLN A 35 -29.60 -17.30 3.85
C GLN A 35 -29.91 -18.55 3.01
N LEU A 36 -28.94 -19.45 2.86
CA LEU A 36 -29.14 -20.70 2.15
C LEU A 36 -30.18 -21.59 2.86
N LEU A 37 -30.13 -21.66 4.19
CA LEU A 37 -31.10 -22.40 5.00
C LEU A 37 -32.51 -21.82 4.81
N ASP A 38 -32.68 -20.50 4.85
CA ASP A 38 -33.98 -19.86 4.71
C ASP A 38 -34.59 -20.10 3.31
N ILE A 39 -33.79 -19.92 2.26
CA ILE A 39 -34.21 -20.16 0.87
C ILE A 39 -34.62 -21.63 0.70
N THR A 40 -33.81 -22.57 1.17
CA THR A 40 -34.10 -24.00 1.00
C THR A 40 -35.23 -24.49 1.92
N ALA A 41 -35.36 -23.95 3.14
CA ALA A 41 -36.44 -24.28 4.06
C ALA A 41 -37.81 -23.87 3.49
N SER A 42 -37.90 -22.70 2.86
CA SER A 42 -39.14 -22.25 2.20
C SER A 42 -39.60 -23.20 1.09
N GLN A 43 -38.67 -23.80 0.35
CA GLN A 43 -38.95 -24.74 -0.74
C GLN A 43 -39.23 -26.17 -0.26
N VAL A 44 -38.73 -26.55 0.92
CA VAL A 44 -38.88 -27.90 1.49
C VAL A 44 -40.11 -28.01 2.41
N THR A 45 -40.59 -26.90 3.00
CA THR A 45 -41.79 -26.87 3.86
C THR A 45 -43.04 -27.47 3.18
N PRO A 46 -43.33 -27.22 1.89
CA PRO A 46 -44.47 -27.83 1.19
C PRO A 46 -44.39 -29.36 1.06
N LEU A 47 -43.20 -29.95 1.23
CA LEU A 47 -42.98 -31.39 1.18
C LEU A 47 -43.21 -32.08 2.54
N GLY A 48 -43.58 -31.30 3.58
CA GLY A 48 -43.80 -31.82 4.94
C GLY A 48 -42.51 -32.12 5.72
N LEU A 49 -41.38 -31.54 5.30
CA LEU A 49 -40.07 -31.77 5.89
C LEU A 49 -39.51 -30.47 6.48
N ARG A 50 -38.74 -30.59 7.58
CA ARG A 50 -38.08 -29.47 8.26
C ARG A 50 -36.57 -29.63 8.19
N LEU A 51 -35.88 -28.66 7.56
CA LEU A 51 -34.43 -28.58 7.62
C LEU A 51 -33.98 -28.12 9.02
N ILE A 52 -33.02 -28.82 9.60
CA ILE A 52 -32.44 -28.49 10.92
C ILE A 52 -31.16 -27.66 10.76
N ASN A 53 -30.32 -28.04 9.80
CA ASN A 53 -29.07 -27.35 9.51
C ASN A 53 -28.65 -27.61 8.06
N LEU A 54 -28.02 -26.60 7.45
CA LEU A 54 -27.41 -26.67 6.13
C LEU A 54 -26.17 -25.77 6.12
N SER A 55 -25.02 -26.31 5.73
CA SER A 55 -23.76 -25.59 5.70
C SER A 55 -22.99 -25.89 4.42
N MET A 56 -22.46 -24.87 3.77
CA MET A 56 -21.51 -25.05 2.67
C MET A 56 -20.15 -25.49 3.23
N ARG A 57 -19.59 -26.58 2.70
CA ARG A 57 -18.30 -27.11 3.14
C ARG A 57 -17.16 -26.57 2.29
N ASP A 58 -17.20 -26.85 0.98
CA ASP A 58 -16.13 -26.48 0.05
C ASP A 58 -16.70 -25.95 -1.27
N LEU A 59 -16.04 -24.92 -1.81
CA LEU A 59 -16.30 -24.39 -3.16
C LEU A 59 -15.10 -24.73 -4.05
N MET A 60 -15.31 -25.57 -5.05
CA MET A 60 -14.28 -25.91 -6.03
C MET A 60 -14.43 -25.03 -7.26
N LEU A 61 -13.41 -24.23 -7.55
CA LEU A 61 -13.36 -23.39 -8.73
C LEU A 61 -12.60 -24.11 -9.86
N PRO A 62 -13.07 -24.00 -11.11
CA PRO A 62 -12.27 -24.34 -12.28
C PRO A 62 -10.89 -23.65 -12.24
N GLY A 63 -9.84 -24.36 -12.66
CA GLY A 63 -8.47 -23.87 -12.55
C GLY A 63 -8.21 -22.55 -13.29
N GLU A 64 -8.91 -22.32 -14.40
CA GLU A 64 -8.81 -21.07 -15.17
C GLU A 64 -9.40 -19.87 -14.41
N LEU A 65 -10.60 -20.03 -13.82
CA LEU A 65 -11.22 -18.98 -12.99
C LEU A 65 -10.36 -18.63 -11.78
N LYS A 66 -9.75 -19.63 -11.14
CA LYS A 66 -8.83 -19.40 -10.01
C LYS A 66 -7.63 -18.54 -10.42
N LYS A 67 -7.05 -18.79 -11.59
CA LYS A 67 -5.92 -18.01 -12.13
C LYS A 67 -6.32 -16.57 -12.43
N LEU A 68 -7.44 -16.36 -13.13
CA LEU A 68 -7.95 -15.03 -13.44
C LEU A 68 -8.28 -14.24 -12.18
N TYR A 69 -8.93 -14.88 -11.20
CA TYR A 69 -9.23 -14.25 -9.92
C TYR A 69 -7.96 -13.84 -9.17
N ALA A 70 -6.95 -14.72 -9.13
CA ALA A 70 -5.65 -14.39 -8.52
C ALA A 70 -5.00 -13.17 -9.20
N GLN A 71 -5.06 -13.07 -10.53
CA GLN A 71 -4.56 -11.91 -11.27
C GLN A 71 -5.33 -10.62 -10.92
N ILE A 72 -6.66 -10.69 -10.83
CA ILE A 72 -7.51 -9.54 -10.45
C ILE A 72 -7.17 -9.08 -9.03
N VAL A 73 -7.08 -10.01 -8.09
CA VAL A 73 -6.75 -9.72 -6.68
C VAL A 73 -5.35 -9.12 -6.58
N GLN A 74 -4.38 -9.66 -7.33
CA GLN A 74 -3.02 -9.14 -7.38
C GLN A 74 -2.98 -7.71 -7.93
N ALA A 75 -3.63 -7.45 -9.07
CA ALA A 75 -3.68 -6.12 -9.67
C ALA A 75 -4.36 -5.10 -8.74
N ARG A 76 -5.41 -5.51 -8.02
CA ARG A 76 -6.07 -4.67 -7.01
C ARG A 76 -5.11 -4.32 -5.87
N GLN A 77 -4.37 -5.29 -5.36
CA GLN A 77 -3.40 -5.07 -4.29
C GLN A 77 -2.22 -4.21 -4.73
N GLU A 78 -1.69 -4.44 -5.93
CA GLU A 78 -0.64 -3.60 -6.52
C GLU A 78 -1.11 -2.15 -6.69
N GLY A 79 -2.35 -1.95 -7.15
CA GLY A 79 -2.96 -0.62 -7.26
C GLY A 79 -3.10 0.08 -5.90
N LEU A 80 -3.54 -0.63 -4.87
CA LEU A 80 -3.64 -0.09 -3.51
C LEU A 80 -2.26 0.27 -2.94
N ALA A 81 -1.26 -0.60 -3.12
CA ALA A 81 0.10 -0.34 -2.70
C ALA A 81 0.70 0.88 -3.42
N GLN A 82 0.47 1.00 -4.73
CA GLN A 82 0.94 2.14 -5.51
C GLN A 82 0.27 3.45 -5.06
N LEU A 83 -1.03 3.43 -4.79
CA LEU A 83 -1.75 4.59 -4.29
C LEU A 83 -1.17 5.07 -2.95
N GLU A 84 -0.91 4.14 -2.04
CA GLU A 84 -0.35 4.47 -0.74
C GLU A 84 1.08 4.99 -0.86
N ARG A 85 1.89 4.38 -1.74
CA ARG A 85 3.24 4.85 -2.05
C ARG A 85 3.23 6.28 -2.58
N THR A 86 2.38 6.59 -3.58
CA THR A 86 2.28 7.94 -4.15
C THR A 86 1.81 8.97 -3.11
N ARG A 87 0.91 8.59 -2.20
CA ARG A 87 0.51 9.45 -1.07
C ARG A 87 1.68 9.73 -0.14
N GLY A 88 2.44 8.69 0.24
CA GLY A 88 3.64 8.82 1.06
C GLY A 88 4.71 9.70 0.42
N GLU A 89 4.99 9.48 -0.87
CA GLU A 89 5.94 10.29 -1.65
C GLU A 89 5.51 11.75 -1.72
N THR A 90 4.23 12.03 -1.97
CA THR A 90 3.71 13.40 -2.02
C THR A 90 3.82 14.09 -0.65
N ALA A 91 3.52 13.39 0.43
CA ALA A 91 3.66 13.91 1.79
C ALA A 91 5.13 14.22 2.13
N ALA A 92 6.05 13.32 1.79
CA ALA A 92 7.48 13.51 1.97
C ALA A 92 8.01 14.72 1.18
N LEU A 93 7.63 14.85 -0.10
CA LEU A 93 8.04 15.98 -0.94
C LEU A 93 7.52 17.32 -0.41
N ARG A 94 6.27 17.37 0.07
CA ARG A 94 5.72 18.57 0.71
C ARG A 94 6.50 18.97 1.96
N ASN A 95 6.84 17.99 2.81
CA ASN A 95 7.63 18.23 4.01
C ASN A 95 9.04 18.75 3.66
N LEU A 96 9.69 18.15 2.66
CA LEU A 96 11.00 18.61 2.18
C LEU A 96 10.95 20.02 1.60
N ALA A 97 9.95 20.34 0.79
CA ALA A 97 9.78 21.69 0.24
C ALA A 97 9.55 22.74 1.34
N ASN A 98 8.77 22.40 2.36
CA ASN A 98 8.56 23.26 3.53
C ASN A 98 9.85 23.46 4.33
N ALA A 99 10.60 22.38 4.57
CA ALA A 99 11.90 22.45 5.24
C ALA A 99 12.90 23.33 4.45
N ALA A 100 12.99 23.15 3.13
CA ALA A 100 13.85 23.97 2.27
C ALA A 100 13.48 25.47 2.35
N ARG A 101 12.19 25.80 2.31
CA ARG A 101 11.70 27.18 2.48
C ARG A 101 12.05 27.75 3.85
N LEU A 102 11.92 26.97 4.92
CA LEU A 102 12.24 27.42 6.27
C LEU A 102 13.74 27.68 6.44
N THR A 103 14.58 26.79 5.91
CA THR A 103 16.05 26.96 5.91
C THR A 103 16.49 28.15 5.07
N HIS A 104 15.88 28.37 3.90
CA HIS A 104 16.19 29.55 3.08
C HIS A 104 15.79 30.86 3.78
N LYS A 105 14.66 30.88 4.50
CA LYS A 105 14.23 32.05 5.26
C LYS A 105 15.10 32.33 6.48
N ASN A 106 15.74 31.32 7.05
CA ASN A 106 16.54 31.48 8.25
C ASN A 106 17.86 30.67 8.17
N PRO A 107 18.96 31.29 7.74
CA PRO A 107 20.23 30.58 7.53
C PRO A 107 20.85 30.02 8.80
N THR A 108 20.54 30.56 9.99
CA THR A 108 21.03 29.99 11.26
C THR A 108 20.37 28.65 11.62
N LEU A 109 19.19 28.34 11.08
CA LEU A 109 18.57 27.00 11.23
C LEU A 109 19.40 25.90 10.58
N LEU A 110 20.12 26.21 9.48
CA LEU A 110 21.00 25.24 8.84
C LEU A 110 22.16 24.85 9.76
N GLN A 111 22.79 25.85 10.40
CA GLN A 111 23.86 25.62 11.38
C GLN A 111 23.36 24.84 12.60
N LEU A 112 22.18 25.19 13.14
CA LEU A 112 21.59 24.47 14.27
C LEU A 112 21.28 23.01 13.92
N ARG A 113 20.74 22.75 12.71
CA ARG A 113 20.46 21.39 12.21
C ARG A 113 21.75 20.60 12.01
N LEU A 114 22.83 21.24 11.57
CA LEU A 114 24.15 20.61 11.43
C LEU A 114 24.71 20.23 12.80
N LEU A 115 24.65 21.12 13.79
CA LEU A 115 25.03 20.80 15.17
C LEU A 115 24.21 19.64 15.75
N GLN A 116 22.89 19.63 15.53
CA GLN A 116 22.00 18.59 16.01
C GLN A 116 22.24 17.23 15.31
N ALA A 117 22.61 17.25 14.02
CA ALA A 117 23.01 16.04 13.30
C ALA A 117 24.36 15.50 13.80
N LEU A 118 25.31 16.37 14.14
CA LEU A 118 26.59 16.00 14.74
C LEU A 118 26.42 15.42 16.15
N GLU A 119 25.49 15.95 16.95
CA GLU A 119 25.15 15.41 18.27
C GLU A 119 24.54 14.01 18.17
N GLN A 120 23.68 13.77 17.16
CA GLN A 120 23.08 12.45 16.93
C GLN A 120 24.07 11.42 16.37
N SER A 121 25.10 11.84 15.62
CA SER A 121 26.15 10.95 15.14
C SER A 121 27.27 10.79 16.17
N THR A 122 27.02 10.03 17.23
CA THR A 122 28.09 9.62 18.17
C THR A 122 29.06 8.66 17.46
N GLY A 123 30.16 9.17 16.91
CA GLY A 123 31.23 8.31 16.36
C GLY A 123 32.15 8.88 15.27
N ASN A 124 31.89 10.06 14.71
CA ASN A 124 32.66 10.56 13.56
C ASN A 124 33.68 11.64 13.97
N THR A 125 34.97 11.32 13.94
CA THR A 125 36.08 12.29 14.10
C THR A 125 36.27 13.06 12.79
N PHE A 126 35.83 14.32 12.73
CA PHE A 126 36.05 15.21 11.59
C PHE A 126 37.30 16.08 11.80
N HIS A 127 38.32 15.88 10.97
CA HIS A 127 39.48 16.77 10.89
C HIS A 127 39.12 18.00 10.07
N ILE A 128 39.03 19.18 10.71
CA ILE A 128 38.85 20.46 10.03
C ILE A 128 40.23 21.09 9.87
N GLU A 129 40.80 20.98 8.67
CA GLU A 129 42.03 21.68 8.33
C GLU A 129 41.69 23.14 8.01
N LEU A 130 41.97 24.03 8.96
CA LEU A 130 41.81 25.48 8.78
C LEU A 130 43.01 26.00 7.98
N SER A 131 42.89 26.03 6.65
CA SER A 131 43.79 26.83 5.82
C SER A 131 43.55 28.31 6.11
N ARG A 132 44.35 28.88 7.01
CA ARG A 132 44.55 30.33 7.11
C ARG A 132 45.22 30.76 5.80
N GLN A 133 44.44 31.41 4.96
CA GLN A 133 44.99 32.17 3.85
C GLN A 133 45.48 33.48 4.44
N ASP A 134 46.75 33.49 4.87
CA ASP A 134 47.43 34.71 5.26
C ASP A 134 47.52 35.61 4.02
N THR A 135 46.72 36.67 4.02
CA THR A 135 46.89 37.82 3.14
C THR A 135 48.13 38.57 3.61
N SER A 136 49.28 38.28 3.01
CA SER A 136 50.42 39.18 3.00
C SER A 136 50.44 39.92 1.67
N ASP A 137 49.82 41.09 1.66
CA ASP A 137 50.22 42.17 0.76
C ASP A 137 51.70 42.50 1.02
N GLN A 138 52.53 42.39 -0.01
CA GLN A 138 53.74 43.19 -0.24
C GLN A 138 54.18 42.92 -1.67
N ASP A 139 53.80 43.81 -2.59
CA ASP A 139 54.71 44.85 -3.08
C ASP A 139 55.87 44.25 -3.89
N ASN A 140 55.68 44.19 -5.21
CA ASN A 140 56.77 44.60 -6.08
C ASN A 140 56.20 45.32 -7.30
N SER A 141 56.25 46.63 -7.19
CA SER A 141 56.40 47.57 -8.29
C SER A 141 57.55 47.14 -9.23
N GLN A 142 57.55 47.68 -10.45
CA GLN A 142 58.64 47.65 -11.44
C GLN A 142 58.78 46.32 -12.22
N ASP A 143 58.94 46.30 -13.54
CA ASP A 143 59.18 47.34 -14.53
C ASP A 143 59.26 46.62 -15.90
N ASN A 144 58.77 47.28 -16.96
CA ASN A 144 59.15 47.11 -18.38
C ASN A 144 59.03 45.71 -19.03
N SER A 145 58.67 45.54 -20.29
CA SER A 145 58.43 46.44 -21.42
C SER A 145 57.99 45.49 -22.54
N ASP A 146 56.73 45.53 -22.95
CA ASP A 146 56.30 44.91 -24.21
C ASP A 146 55.40 45.90 -24.93
N ASP A 147 56.04 46.92 -25.48
CA ASP A 147 55.53 47.60 -26.65
C ASP A 147 56.72 48.07 -27.50
N LYS A 148 57.17 47.20 -28.41
CA LYS A 148 57.92 47.61 -29.60
C LYS A 148 57.82 46.58 -30.72
N ALA A 149 57.15 47.05 -31.77
CA ALA A 149 57.32 46.75 -33.20
C ALA A 149 56.71 45.46 -33.75
#